data_AF-A0A800L6R4-F1
#
_entry.id   AF-A0A800L6R4-F1
#
_cell.length_a   1.000
_cell.length_b   1.000
_cell.length_c   1.000
_cell.angle_alpha   90.00
_cell.angle_beta   90.00
_cell.angle_gamma   90.00
#
_symmetry.space_group_name_H-M   'P 1'
#
loop_
_entity.id
_entity.type
_entity.pdbx_description
1 polymer ?
#
loop_
_entity_poly.entity_id
_entity_poly.type
_entity_poly.pdbx_seq_one_letter_code
_entity_poly.pdbx_strand_id
1 'polypeptide(L)'
;MKRITLLSTILILFSCTENPFGGKKKIANRTITGRVVLDHVESYPNGFHDGVLVWSEGLGLHATTDIDGTFELVLPASSEQSSGAIVDGDYTIHFFLGNYLISNISVSFAAGQIVNDSKLINLQGEISRDISLTRILGVHTSISPEIITSGFDSEVEVIIELTPDRPPIFMNIRKVVTQRDEIYTGLLFKDE
;
A
#
# COMPACT_ATOMS: atom_id res chain seq x y z
N MET A 1 -22.16 30.66 77.83
CA MET A 1 -22.73 29.40 77.30
C MET A 1 -22.45 29.38 75.79
N LYS A 2 -21.55 28.51 75.29
CA LYS A 2 -21.83 27.25 74.53
C LYS A 2 -22.73 27.50 73.30
N ARG A 3 -22.44 27.15 72.03
CA ARG A 3 -21.57 26.16 71.32
C ARG A 3 -21.42 26.67 69.85
N ILE A 4 -20.26 26.68 69.17
CA ILE A 4 -19.49 25.60 68.50
C ILE A 4 -20.17 24.96 67.25
N THR A 5 -19.55 25.26 66.09
CA THR A 5 -19.36 24.55 64.77
C THR A 5 -20.53 24.13 63.88
N LEU A 6 -20.41 24.44 62.56
CA LEU A 6 -20.14 23.50 61.43
C LEU A 6 -20.02 24.32 60.11
N LEU A 7 -18.82 24.59 59.59
CA LEU A 7 -18.11 23.87 58.53
C LEU A 7 -18.91 23.53 57.26
N SER A 8 -18.41 24.04 56.13
CA SER A 8 -18.17 23.30 54.87
C SER A 8 -18.93 23.78 53.62
N THR A 9 -18.13 23.94 52.55
CA THR A 9 -18.47 23.76 51.11
C THR A 9 -19.28 24.92 50.50
N ILE A 10 -18.87 25.58 49.41
CA ILE A 10 -18.52 25.03 48.10
C ILE A 10 -17.54 25.98 47.40
N LEU A 11 -16.31 25.48 47.17
CA LEU A 11 -15.28 26.08 46.33
C LEU A 11 -15.19 25.21 45.07
N ILE A 12 -16.20 25.28 44.20
CA ILE A 12 -16.19 24.57 42.91
C ILE A 12 -16.87 25.45 41.85
N LEU A 13 -16.22 26.56 41.52
CA LEU A 13 -16.41 27.24 40.25
C LEU A 13 -15.00 27.36 39.68
N PHE A 14 -14.80 26.97 38.43
CA PHE A 14 -13.50 26.73 37.76
C PHE A 14 -12.91 25.32 37.94
N SER A 15 -13.70 24.30 37.60
CA SER A 15 -13.11 23.18 36.86
C SER A 15 -13.72 23.18 35.45
N CYS A 16 -13.22 24.09 34.62
CA CYS A 16 -13.14 23.77 33.19
C CYS A 16 -12.23 22.55 33.12
N THR A 17 -12.77 21.41 32.70
CA THR A 17 -11.94 20.25 32.33
C THR A 17 -11.25 20.57 31.01
N GLU A 18 -10.30 21.51 31.05
CA GLU A 18 -9.30 21.58 29.99
C GLU A 18 -8.36 20.41 30.20
N ASN A 19 -8.34 19.52 29.20
CA ASN A 19 -7.36 18.46 29.07
C ASN A 19 -5.96 19.05 29.37
N PRO A 20 -5.21 18.52 30.37
CA PRO A 20 -3.89 19.06 30.74
C PRO A 20 -2.86 18.95 29.62
N PHE A 21 -3.20 18.31 28.49
CA PHE A 21 -2.42 18.23 27.26
C PHE A 21 -2.85 19.20 26.14
N GLY A 22 -3.73 20.16 26.42
CA GLY A 22 -4.05 21.26 25.51
C GLY A 22 -4.93 20.89 24.31
N GLY A 23 -6.19 21.33 24.35
CA GLY A 23 -7.07 21.47 23.19
C GLY A 23 -7.60 20.18 22.56
N LYS A 24 -8.72 20.29 21.85
CA LYS A 24 -9.25 19.26 20.95
C LYS A 24 -8.31 19.08 19.74
N LYS A 25 -7.08 18.61 19.96
CA LYS A 25 -6.29 18.06 18.86
C LYS A 25 -6.90 16.72 18.52
N LYS A 26 -7.79 16.73 17.51
CA LYS A 26 -8.05 15.54 16.72
C LYS A 26 -6.66 15.03 16.30
N ILE A 27 -6.25 13.87 16.81
CA ILE A 27 -4.96 13.29 16.47
C ILE A 27 -5.02 13.11 14.95
N ALA A 28 -4.17 13.83 14.22
CA ALA A 28 -4.17 13.79 12.76
C ALA A 28 -4.05 12.33 12.30
N ASN A 29 -4.82 11.95 11.28
CA ASN A 29 -4.61 10.67 10.60
C ASN A 29 -3.13 10.60 10.25
N ARG A 30 -2.45 9.56 10.73
CA ARG A 30 -1.02 9.37 10.48
C ARG A 30 -0.91 8.52 9.23
N THR A 31 0.08 8.79 8.41
CA THR A 31 0.27 8.12 7.13
C THR A 31 1.71 7.65 7.04
N ILE A 32 1.94 6.56 6.31
CA ILE A 32 3.28 6.24 5.79
C ILE A 32 3.28 6.58 4.31
N THR A 33 4.15 7.49 3.91
CA THR A 33 4.28 7.94 2.53
C THR A 33 5.67 7.62 2.00
N GLY A 34 5.75 7.43 0.69
CA GLY A 34 7.02 7.17 0.03
C GLY A 34 6.85 7.10 -1.47
N ARG A 35 7.92 6.70 -2.15
CA ARG A 35 7.96 6.55 -3.59
C ARG A 35 8.62 5.24 -3.98
N VAL A 36 7.98 4.53 -4.90
CA VAL A 36 8.50 3.31 -5.53
C VAL A 36 9.04 3.67 -6.91
N VAL A 37 10.21 3.12 -7.25
CA VAL A 37 10.81 3.26 -8.58
C VAL A 37 10.98 1.88 -9.18
N LEU A 38 10.33 1.68 -10.33
CA LEU A 38 10.47 0.48 -11.15
C LEU A 38 11.74 0.60 -11.98
N ASP A 39 12.62 -0.39 -11.92
CA ASP A 39 13.72 -0.45 -12.89
C ASP A 39 13.20 -0.69 -14.32
N HIS A 40 14.04 -0.37 -15.30
CA HIS A 40 13.73 -0.45 -16.73
C HIS A 40 12.51 0.37 -17.18
N VAL A 41 12.03 1.28 -16.34
CA VAL A 41 10.99 2.27 -16.65
C VAL A 41 11.60 3.65 -16.50
N GLU A 42 11.38 4.51 -17.49
CA GLU A 42 11.82 5.91 -17.41
C GLU A 42 11.10 6.64 -16.26
N SER A 43 11.72 7.69 -15.73
CA SER A 43 11.03 8.52 -14.74
C SER A 43 9.84 9.26 -15.36
N TYR A 44 8.81 9.46 -14.54
CA TYR A 44 7.68 10.33 -14.89
C TYR A 44 8.16 11.71 -15.36
N PRO A 45 7.57 12.30 -16.42
CA PRO A 45 6.34 11.89 -17.12
C PRO A 45 6.51 10.87 -18.26
N ASN A 46 7.73 10.43 -18.55
CA ASN A 46 7.99 9.59 -19.73
C ASN A 46 7.81 8.08 -19.45
N GLY A 47 7.88 7.67 -18.19
CA GLY A 47 7.48 6.34 -17.75
C GLY A 47 6.59 6.42 -16.50
N PHE A 48 5.86 5.33 -16.26
CA PHE A 48 4.85 5.24 -15.20
C PHE A 48 5.27 4.21 -14.16
N HIS A 49 5.18 4.59 -12.88
CA HIS A 49 5.53 3.74 -11.74
C HIS A 49 4.29 3.35 -10.91
N ASP A 50 3.12 3.35 -11.54
CA ASP A 50 1.82 3.01 -10.94
C ASP A 50 1.62 1.50 -10.75
N GLY A 51 0.56 1.15 -10.03
CA GLY A 51 0.07 -0.22 -9.95
C GLY A 51 0.85 -1.14 -8.99
N VAL A 52 1.87 -0.62 -8.31
CA VAL A 52 2.59 -1.40 -7.28
C VAL A 52 1.70 -1.54 -6.06
N LEU A 53 1.42 -2.79 -5.66
CA LEU A 53 0.74 -3.08 -4.41
C LEU A 53 1.70 -2.85 -3.24
N VAL A 54 1.32 -1.97 -2.34
CA VAL A 54 2.01 -1.71 -1.07
C VAL A 54 1.14 -2.25 0.05
N TRP A 55 1.64 -3.16 0.89
CA TRP A 55 0.83 -3.70 1.98
C TRP A 55 1.64 -4.07 3.22
N SER A 56 0.96 -4.10 4.37
CA SER A 56 1.49 -4.64 5.61
C SER A 56 0.46 -5.57 6.23
N GLU A 57 0.79 -6.87 6.31
CA GLU A 57 -0.07 -7.87 6.93
C GLU A 57 -0.29 -7.58 8.42
N GLY A 58 0.78 -7.24 9.14
CA GLY A 58 0.71 -6.96 10.58
C GLY A 58 -0.14 -5.73 10.92
N LEU A 59 -0.23 -4.74 10.01
CA LEU A 59 -1.09 -3.57 10.17
C LEU A 59 -2.49 -3.75 9.56
N GLY A 60 -2.67 -4.76 8.70
CA GLY A 60 -3.91 -4.95 7.94
C GLY A 60 -4.17 -3.84 6.91
N LEU A 61 -3.12 -3.19 6.39
CA LEU A 61 -3.21 -2.02 5.51
C LEU A 61 -2.68 -2.34 4.12
N HIS A 62 -3.25 -1.68 3.11
CA HIS A 62 -2.76 -1.74 1.74
C HIS A 62 -3.06 -0.43 0.98
N ALA A 63 -2.28 -0.18 -0.06
CA ALA A 63 -2.43 0.90 -1.01
C ALA A 63 -1.84 0.48 -2.37
N THR A 64 -2.06 1.31 -3.39
CA THR A 64 -1.45 1.16 -4.71
C THR A 64 -0.71 2.45 -5.06
N THR A 65 0.41 2.35 -5.77
CA THR A 65 1.15 3.55 -6.20
C THR A 65 0.41 4.32 -7.29
N ASP A 66 0.56 5.64 -7.25
CA ASP A 66 0.16 6.56 -8.30
C ASP A 66 1.18 6.57 -9.46
N ILE A 67 0.85 7.32 -10.52
CA ILE A 67 1.58 7.40 -11.80
C ILE A 67 3.08 7.72 -11.67
N ASP A 68 3.45 8.50 -10.66
CA ASP A 68 4.84 8.90 -10.37
C ASP A 68 5.57 7.97 -9.40
N GLY A 69 4.87 6.92 -8.92
CA GLY A 69 5.34 5.93 -7.97
C GLY A 69 5.05 6.28 -6.51
N THR A 70 4.39 7.40 -6.22
CA THR A 70 4.06 7.79 -4.85
C THR A 70 2.96 6.89 -4.27
N PHE A 71 2.97 6.72 -2.95
CA PHE A 71 1.92 6.00 -2.23
C PHE A 71 1.66 6.60 -0.85
N GLU A 72 0.47 6.31 -0.31
CA GLU A 72 0.06 6.68 1.03
C GLU A 72 -0.63 5.50 1.72
N LEU A 73 -0.04 4.99 2.81
CA LEU A 73 -0.67 4.04 3.72
C LEU A 73 -1.27 4.80 4.90
N VAL A 74 -2.59 4.87 4.97
CA VAL A 74 -3.30 5.54 6.08
C VAL A 74 -3.30 4.64 7.31
N LEU A 75 -2.65 5.08 8.38
CA LEU A 75 -2.61 4.38 9.65
C LEU A 75 -3.91 4.62 10.44
N PRO A 76 -4.40 3.62 11.19
CA PRO A 76 -5.57 3.79 12.05
C PRO A 76 -5.32 4.86 13.12
N ALA A 77 -6.37 5.57 13.50
CA ALA A 77 -6.29 6.59 14.53
C ALA A 77 -6.01 5.96 15.90
N SER A 78 -5.01 6.47 16.61
CA SER A 78 -4.65 6.01 17.98
C SER A 78 -5.79 6.06 19.02
N SER A 79 -6.91 6.75 18.73
CA SER A 79 -8.06 6.90 19.61
C SER A 79 -9.16 5.84 19.46
N GLU A 80 -9.04 4.90 18.52
CA GLU A 80 -10.06 3.85 18.33
C GLU A 80 -9.93 2.73 19.37
N GLN A 81 -10.66 2.89 20.48
CA GLN A 81 -10.65 2.02 21.66
C GLN A 81 -11.15 0.57 21.46
N SER A 82 -11.58 0.15 20.25
CA SER A 82 -12.21 -1.17 20.07
C SER A 82 -11.40 -2.24 19.32
N SER A 83 -10.38 -1.90 18.52
CA SER A 83 -9.46 -2.90 17.92
C SER A 83 -8.28 -2.30 17.13
N GLY A 84 -8.07 -0.98 17.12
CA GLY A 84 -7.29 -0.27 16.08
C GLY A 84 -5.97 0.34 16.53
N ALA A 85 -5.49 0.07 17.74
CA ALA A 85 -4.22 0.60 18.21
C ALA A 85 -3.05 -0.23 17.65
N ILE A 86 -2.12 0.42 16.94
CA ILE A 86 -0.88 -0.21 16.50
C ILE A 86 -0.07 -0.59 17.75
N VAL A 87 0.26 -1.87 17.87
CA VAL A 87 1.04 -2.42 18.98
C VAL A 87 2.51 -2.06 18.79
N ASP A 88 3.26 -1.97 19.88
CA ASP A 88 4.69 -1.74 19.80
C ASP A 88 5.40 -2.93 19.12
N GLY A 89 6.27 -2.61 18.18
CA GLY A 89 7.00 -3.63 17.42
C GLY A 89 7.35 -3.20 16.00
N ASP A 90 7.99 -4.11 15.30
CA ASP A 90 8.44 -3.93 13.93
C ASP A 90 7.41 -4.52 12.97
N TYR A 91 6.99 -3.72 12.00
CA TYR A 91 6.03 -4.11 10.97
C TYR A 91 6.69 -4.09 9.61
N THR A 92 6.55 -5.18 8.87
CA THR A 92 7.02 -5.25 7.49
C THR A 92 6.00 -4.62 6.56
N ILE A 93 6.49 -3.76 5.67
CA ILE A 93 5.76 -3.22 4.53
C ILE A 93 6.38 -3.83 3.28
N HIS A 94 5.55 -4.48 2.47
CA HIS A 94 5.93 -5.15 1.24
C HIS A 94 5.50 -4.34 0.02
N PHE A 95 6.26 -4.52 -1.06
CA PHE A 95 6.04 -3.87 -2.36
C PHE A 95 6.06 -4.95 -3.43
N PHE A 96 4.99 -5.04 -4.22
CA PHE A 96 4.81 -6.09 -5.22
C PHE A 96 4.22 -5.56 -6.52
N LEU A 97 4.83 -6.02 -7.62
CA LEU A 97 4.30 -5.94 -8.97
C LEU A 97 4.68 -7.23 -9.69
N GLY A 98 3.75 -7.83 -10.44
CA GLY A 98 3.81 -9.25 -10.83
C GLY A 98 5.08 -9.69 -11.58
N ASN A 99 5.72 -8.79 -12.31
CA ASN A 99 6.95 -9.05 -13.07
C ASN A 99 8.22 -8.46 -12.43
N TYR A 100 8.18 -8.13 -11.14
CA TYR A 100 9.27 -7.59 -10.33
C TYR A 100 9.53 -8.47 -9.09
N LEU A 101 10.76 -8.43 -8.56
CA LEU A 101 11.08 -9.01 -7.26
C LEU A 101 10.36 -8.26 -6.15
N ILE A 102 9.73 -8.99 -5.23
CA ILE A 102 9.14 -8.40 -4.03
C ILE A 102 10.24 -7.70 -3.22
N SER A 103 9.99 -6.45 -2.85
CA SER A 103 10.82 -5.67 -1.93
C SER A 103 10.08 -5.45 -0.62
N ASN A 104 10.81 -5.11 0.44
CA ASN A 104 10.21 -4.79 1.73
C ASN A 104 11.07 -3.82 2.56
N ILE A 105 10.41 -3.17 3.52
CA ILE A 105 11.04 -2.39 4.58
C ILE A 105 10.44 -2.77 5.93
N SER A 106 11.16 -2.48 7.02
CA SER A 106 10.67 -2.66 8.39
C SER A 106 10.45 -1.29 9.04
N VAL A 107 9.26 -1.03 9.56
CA VAL A 107 8.93 0.20 10.28
C VAL A 107 8.58 -0.13 11.73
N SER A 108 9.29 0.49 12.65
CA SER A 108 9.09 0.29 14.09
C SER A 108 8.04 1.24 14.64
N PHE A 109 7.20 0.73 15.53
CA PHE A 109 6.20 1.49 16.28
C PHE A 109 6.43 1.38 17.79
N ALA A 110 6.22 2.48 18.50
CA ALA A 110 6.22 2.57 19.96
C ALA A 110 5.12 3.53 20.44
N ALA A 111 4.33 3.11 21.42
CA ALA A 111 3.12 3.79 21.88
C ALA A 111 2.18 4.20 20.72
N GLY A 112 2.01 3.32 19.72
CA GLY A 112 1.20 3.60 18.53
C GLY A 112 1.78 4.70 17.63
N GLN A 113 3.09 4.98 17.76
CA GLN A 113 3.78 5.99 16.99
C GLN A 113 4.95 5.42 16.20
N ILE A 114 5.16 5.93 14.98
CA ILE A 114 6.37 5.64 14.20
C ILE A 114 7.59 6.06 15.01
N VAL A 115 8.54 5.14 15.14
CA VAL A 115 9.87 5.41 15.69
C VAL A 115 10.74 5.93 14.55
N ASN A 116 11.42 7.05 14.79
CA ASN A 116 12.29 7.65 13.80
C ASN A 116 13.48 6.73 13.46
N ASP A 117 13.65 6.43 12.18
CA ASP A 117 14.87 5.85 11.61
C ASP A 117 15.42 6.83 10.56
N SER A 118 16.52 7.50 10.90
CA SER A 118 17.11 8.54 10.06
C SER A 118 17.53 8.05 8.66
N LYS A 119 17.66 6.74 8.46
CA LYS A 119 17.99 6.15 7.15
C LYS A 119 16.77 5.69 6.36
N LEU A 120 15.61 5.60 6.99
CA LEU A 120 14.42 5.01 6.39
C LEU A 120 13.21 5.93 6.45
N ILE A 121 12.76 6.32 7.64
CA ILE A 121 11.45 6.96 7.85
C ILE A 121 11.51 7.97 9.00
N ASN A 122 10.92 9.15 8.79
CA ASN A 122 10.84 10.19 9.81
C ASN A 122 9.59 10.05 10.70
N LEU A 123 9.47 10.89 11.73
CA LEU A 123 8.32 10.87 12.66
C LEU A 123 6.99 11.23 12.00
N GLN A 124 7.02 11.91 10.85
CA GLN A 124 5.86 12.25 10.04
C GLN A 124 5.39 11.07 9.18
N GLY A 125 6.19 10.00 9.10
CA GLY A 125 5.91 8.81 8.31
C GLY A 125 6.38 8.89 6.86
N GLU A 126 7.23 9.88 6.54
CA GLU A 126 7.79 10.03 5.20
C GLU A 126 9.04 9.15 5.07
N ILE A 127 9.04 8.27 4.07
CA ILE A 127 10.19 7.44 3.75
C ILE A 127 11.23 8.28 3.00
N SER A 128 12.45 8.33 3.53
CA SER A 128 13.50 9.24 3.09
C SER A 128 14.17 8.87 1.75
N ARG A 129 13.91 7.67 1.22
CA ARG A 129 14.55 7.14 0.01
C ARG A 129 13.55 6.43 -0.89
N ASP A 130 13.84 6.41 -2.18
CA ASP A 130 13.07 5.62 -3.14
C ASP A 130 13.20 4.12 -2.83
N ILE A 131 12.08 3.41 -2.97
CA ILE A 131 12.02 1.95 -2.90
C ILE A 131 12.16 1.41 -4.33
N SER A 132 13.32 0.85 -4.65
CA SER A 132 13.53 0.25 -5.97
C SER A 132 12.96 -1.16 -6.03
N LEU A 133 12.20 -1.43 -7.10
CA LEU A 133 11.78 -2.79 -7.49
C LEU A 133 12.62 -3.24 -8.69
N THR A 134 13.15 -4.46 -8.60
CA THR A 134 13.96 -5.05 -9.68
C THR A 134 13.11 -5.94 -10.58
N ARG A 135 13.06 -5.66 -11.88
CA ARG A 135 12.31 -6.45 -12.86
C ARG A 135 12.98 -7.81 -13.02
N ILE A 136 12.13 -8.83 -13.11
CA ILE A 136 12.55 -10.20 -13.42
C ILE A 136 12.16 -10.58 -14.83
N LEU A 137 11.06 -10.01 -15.34
CA LEU A 137 10.47 -10.38 -16.61
C LEU A 137 9.98 -9.13 -17.34
N GLY A 138 10.54 -8.87 -18.51
CA GLY A 138 9.92 -7.97 -19.48
C GLY A 138 8.64 -8.61 -20.02
N VAL A 139 7.53 -7.87 -19.97
CA VAL A 139 6.25 -8.29 -20.55
C VAL A 139 5.91 -7.32 -21.65
N HIS A 140 5.80 -7.81 -22.87
CA HIS A 140 5.32 -7.03 -24.01
C HIS A 140 4.01 -7.66 -24.50
N THR A 141 2.95 -6.86 -24.57
CA THR A 141 1.64 -7.31 -25.07
C THR A 141 1.34 -6.56 -26.35
N SER A 142 0.99 -7.30 -27.41
CA SER A 142 0.53 -6.74 -28.66
C SER A 142 -0.79 -7.40 -29.06
N ILE A 143 -1.60 -6.67 -29.84
CA ILE A 143 -2.93 -7.09 -30.27
C ILE A 143 -2.99 -7.02 -31.79
N SER A 144 -3.55 -8.05 -32.42
CA SER A 144 -3.75 -8.12 -33.87
C SER A 144 -5.20 -8.51 -34.20
N PRO A 145 -5.91 -7.79 -35.08
CA PRO A 145 -5.48 -6.54 -35.71
C PRO A 145 -5.49 -5.36 -34.73
N GLU A 146 -4.59 -4.39 -34.92
CA GLU A 146 -4.51 -3.18 -34.09
C GLU A 146 -5.76 -2.30 -34.17
N ILE A 147 -6.50 -2.38 -35.28
CA ILE A 147 -7.72 -1.61 -35.54
C ILE A 147 -8.86 -2.57 -35.87
N ILE A 148 -9.93 -2.50 -35.09
CA ILE A 148 -11.17 -3.24 -35.31
C ILE A 148 -12.21 -2.29 -35.94
N THR A 149 -12.71 -2.64 -37.12
CA THR A 149 -13.72 -1.86 -37.84
C THR A 149 -15.13 -2.37 -37.59
N SER A 150 -16.15 -1.55 -37.90
CA SER A 150 -17.54 -1.99 -37.83
C SER A 150 -17.79 -3.15 -38.80
N GLY A 151 -18.35 -4.25 -38.30
CA GLY A 151 -18.58 -5.48 -39.07
C GLY A 151 -17.42 -6.48 -39.03
N PHE A 152 -16.43 -6.29 -38.16
CA PHE A 152 -15.37 -7.27 -37.92
C PHE A 152 -15.95 -8.58 -37.35
N ASP A 153 -15.71 -9.70 -38.04
CA ASP A 153 -16.25 -11.03 -37.74
C ASP A 153 -15.14 -12.10 -37.58
N SER A 154 -13.90 -11.67 -37.39
CA SER A 154 -12.72 -12.52 -37.29
C SER A 154 -12.16 -12.56 -35.86
N GLU A 155 -11.13 -13.38 -35.64
CA GLU A 155 -10.47 -13.51 -34.34
C GLU A 155 -9.55 -12.33 -34.03
N VAL A 156 -9.45 -11.96 -32.75
CA VAL A 156 -8.45 -11.03 -32.23
C VAL A 156 -7.37 -11.85 -31.54
N GLU A 157 -6.13 -11.68 -31.98
CA GLU A 157 -4.96 -12.32 -31.38
C GLU A 157 -4.35 -11.37 -30.34
N VAL A 158 -4.14 -11.88 -29.13
CA VAL A 158 -3.37 -11.20 -28.09
C VAL A 158 -2.07 -11.95 -27.91
N ILE A 159 -0.97 -11.32 -28.30
CA ILE A 159 0.38 -11.89 -28.22
C ILE A 159 1.05 -11.33 -26.98
N ILE A 160 1.51 -12.20 -26.09
CA ILE A 160 2.25 -11.84 -24.89
C ILE A 160 3.67 -12.41 -25.01
N GLU A 161 4.64 -11.52 -25.18
CA GLU A 161 6.06 -11.87 -25.20
C GLU A 161 6.67 -11.64 -23.81
N LEU A 162 7.30 -12.69 -23.29
CA LEU A 162 7.93 -12.69 -21.97
C LEU A 162 9.45 -12.81 -22.15
N THR A 163 10.19 -11.78 -21.75
CA THR A 163 11.66 -11.74 -21.85
C THR A 163 12.30 -11.77 -20.46
N PRO A 164 12.99 -12.85 -20.05
CA PRO A 164 13.62 -12.91 -18.74
C PRO A 164 14.83 -11.97 -18.67
N ASP A 165 14.91 -11.14 -17.64
CA ASP A 165 16.06 -10.26 -17.45
C ASP A 165 17.28 -11.01 -16.85
N ARG A 166 17.04 -12.16 -16.18
CA ARG A 166 18.09 -13.00 -15.57
C ARG A 166 17.73 -14.49 -15.64
N PRO A 167 18.62 -15.38 -16.11
CA PRO A 167 18.36 -16.82 -16.12
C PRO A 167 18.78 -17.54 -14.82
N PRO A 168 18.15 -18.69 -14.46
CA PRO A 168 16.96 -19.28 -15.07
C PRO A 168 15.66 -18.79 -14.41
N ILE A 169 14.67 -18.37 -15.22
CA ILE A 169 13.29 -18.12 -14.77
C ILE A 169 12.40 -19.23 -15.34
N PHE A 170 11.69 -19.93 -14.45
CA PHE A 170 10.71 -20.94 -14.85
C PHE A 170 9.34 -20.29 -14.94
N MET A 171 8.77 -20.28 -16.14
CA MET A 171 7.44 -19.75 -16.40
C MET A 171 6.48 -20.92 -16.60
N ASN A 172 5.33 -20.85 -15.93
CA ASN A 172 4.27 -21.84 -16.08
C ASN A 172 2.99 -21.11 -16.45
N ILE A 173 2.32 -21.60 -17.49
CA ILE A 173 0.98 -21.16 -17.85
C ILE A 173 -0.01 -22.23 -17.43
N ARG A 174 -1.10 -21.80 -16.78
CA ARG A 174 -2.18 -22.72 -16.45
C ARG A 174 -2.99 -22.98 -17.71
N LYS A 175 -3.23 -24.26 -18.03
CA LYS A 175 -4.13 -24.69 -19.09
C LYS A 175 -5.29 -25.51 -18.54
N VAL A 176 -6.43 -25.41 -19.19
CA VAL A 176 -7.58 -26.30 -19.07
C VAL A 176 -7.58 -27.20 -20.28
N VAL A 177 -7.47 -28.50 -20.05
CA VAL A 177 -7.55 -29.51 -21.12
C VAL A 177 -8.98 -30.03 -21.16
N THR A 178 -9.62 -29.91 -22.31
CA THR A 178 -10.92 -30.53 -22.61
C THR A 178 -10.72 -31.75 -23.51
N GLN A 179 -11.78 -32.49 -23.82
CA GLN A 179 -11.69 -33.64 -24.74
C GLN A 179 -11.32 -33.25 -26.18
N ARG A 180 -11.45 -31.98 -26.55
CA ARG A 180 -11.23 -31.48 -27.92
C ARG A 180 -10.12 -30.46 -28.02
N ASP A 181 -9.97 -29.63 -26.98
CA ASP A 181 -9.12 -28.44 -27.03
C ASP A 181 -8.28 -28.26 -25.76
N GLU A 182 -7.12 -27.61 -25.91
CA GLU A 182 -6.33 -27.09 -24.81
C GLU A 182 -6.51 -25.58 -24.72
N ILE A 183 -7.04 -25.10 -23.60
CA ILE A 183 -7.31 -23.69 -23.35
C ILE A 183 -6.27 -23.16 -22.37
N TYR A 184 -5.41 -22.26 -22.81
CA TYR A 184 -4.49 -21.56 -21.92
C TYR A 184 -5.26 -20.44 -21.20
N THR A 185 -5.24 -20.42 -19.87
CA THR A 185 -6.12 -19.59 -19.02
C THR A 185 -5.71 -18.10 -18.95
N GLY A 186 -5.38 -17.49 -20.10
CA GLY A 186 -5.04 -16.07 -20.19
C GLY A 186 -6.26 -15.15 -20.07
N LEU A 187 -7.37 -15.47 -20.75
CA LEU A 187 -8.70 -14.85 -20.65
C LEU A 187 -9.61 -15.61 -21.63
N LEU A 188 -10.79 -16.03 -21.19
CA LEU A 188 -11.79 -16.68 -22.06
C LEU A 188 -13.04 -15.81 -22.06
N PHE A 189 -13.20 -14.99 -23.09
CA PHE A 189 -14.49 -14.35 -23.37
C PHE A 189 -15.35 -15.39 -24.08
N LYS A 190 -16.33 -15.92 -23.36
CA LYS A 190 -17.37 -16.74 -23.96
C LYS A 190 -18.64 -15.92 -23.92
N ASP A 191 -19.16 -15.59 -25.10
CA ASP A 191 -20.53 -15.12 -25.24
C ASP A 191 -21.48 -16.29 -24.89
N GLU A 192 -22.53 -15.99 -24.13
CA GLU A 192 -23.70 -16.87 -23.99
C GLU A 192 -24.72 -16.58 -25.09
#